data_AF-A0A969R3I2-F1
#
_entry.id   AF-A0A969R3I2-F1
#
_cell.length_a   1.000
_cell.length_b   1.000
_cell.length_c   1.000
_cell.angle_alpha   90.00
_cell.angle_beta   90.00
_cell.angle_gamma   90.00
#
_symmetry.space_group_name_H-M   'P 1'
#
loop_
_entity.id
_entity.type
_entity.pdbx_description
1 polymer ?
#
loop_
_entity_poly.entity_id
_entity_poly.type
_entity_poly.pdbx_seq_one_letter_code
_entity_poly.pdbx_strand_id
1 'polypeptide(L)'
;MVQTLATTTQIKSDSSKDVTKQSGAVKNLNLTNEPEAQIQWLKSGKPVITGLNNTSKTVEISLAHDDRLCLCAAGIGSQGCDIACVDSRDRDDWLALLGNSRKSLLEQLTTQCSDTLDFAGTRIWAAIEAVRKATELTNFKLILDRQDQDSIVFRGSASGKELCVLTFPLQLTRGKPRIVALVIPDSKAQQIISNPADNYLEYPANIYCFGTEEKTSSCFFYVRWPVSYKNVANLSQTVYFSNFFAWIEQVRDLALLPIRETLGEHLATGEWGMVTNFAEVEVVGEAGLDDVIESRIGVSNASVSSNSTVDFNYDWLKVLPNGNQERVAVGKLQMTWVKLTKNAPPQPLPLPEFMQEFIGQISNYTPESFPESFEDISKGEKLYEIPFGPSAGLLLREQSFSTCLEETDAIGNINFQNYYIFQGRLRDGFFQEIIPEYYRRDLKQGEFRCLHSKVDFLREAFPFDCIEVKMYLQALYESSVSLVFEYFRSCPNGVKEKLAVGKQDAIWFVPDDNGKSISASMPSKVRTALLKNI
;
A
#
# COMPACT_ATOMS: atom_id res chain seq x y z
N MET A 1 -13.70 -15.79 22.15
CA MET A 1 -14.60 -16.87 21.70
C MET A 1 -13.78 -17.73 20.76
N VAL A 2 -13.18 -18.80 21.29
CA VAL A 2 -12.23 -19.69 20.62
C VAL A 2 -12.99 -20.96 20.22
N GLN A 3 -12.96 -21.35 18.95
CA GLN A 3 -13.44 -22.66 18.52
C GLN A 3 -12.26 -23.51 18.04
N THR A 4 -11.98 -24.52 18.85
CA THR A 4 -11.01 -25.59 18.65
C THR A 4 -11.62 -26.67 17.76
N LEU A 5 -10.93 -27.11 16.71
CA LEU A 5 -11.25 -28.36 16.01
C LEU A 5 -10.10 -29.34 16.24
N ALA A 6 -10.37 -30.33 17.09
CA ALA A 6 -9.56 -31.52 17.27
C ALA A 6 -10.14 -32.64 16.40
N THR A 7 -9.30 -33.36 15.68
CA THR A 7 -9.67 -34.63 15.06
C THR A 7 -8.71 -35.71 15.51
N THR A 8 -9.26 -36.63 16.30
CA THR A 8 -8.66 -37.89 16.76
C THR A 8 -9.05 -38.98 15.78
N THR A 9 -8.09 -39.65 15.15
CA THR A 9 -8.37 -40.83 14.31
C THR A 9 -8.21 -42.09 15.15
N GLN A 10 -9.34 -42.74 15.46
CA GLN A 10 -9.36 -44.11 16.02
C GLN A 10 -9.26 -45.13 14.88
N ILE A 11 -8.40 -46.12 15.10
CA ILE A 11 -8.29 -47.34 14.30
C ILE A 11 -9.37 -48.32 14.76
N LYS A 12 -10.15 -48.89 13.83
CA LYS A 12 -10.92 -50.13 14.07
C LYS A 12 -10.93 -51.06 12.86
N SER A 13 -10.81 -52.33 13.19
CA SER A 13 -10.61 -53.54 12.40
C SER A 13 -11.90 -54.17 11.85
N ASP A 14 -11.75 -54.86 10.72
CA ASP A 14 -12.47 -56.05 10.18
C ASP A 14 -13.92 -56.34 10.59
N SER A 15 -14.79 -56.56 9.59
CA SER A 15 -15.21 -57.91 9.15
C SER A 15 -16.47 -57.86 8.26
N SER A 16 -16.68 -58.97 7.57
CA SER A 16 -17.46 -59.21 6.35
C SER A 16 -19.01 -59.29 6.46
N LYS A 17 -19.67 -59.04 5.31
CA LYS A 17 -20.83 -59.72 4.68
C LYS A 17 -22.13 -58.91 4.42
N ASP A 18 -22.52 -59.03 3.15
CA ASP A 18 -23.86 -59.15 2.54
C ASP A 18 -24.68 -57.94 2.01
N VAL A 19 -24.65 -57.85 0.66
CA VAL A 19 -25.78 -57.97 -0.30
C VAL A 19 -26.74 -56.77 -0.57
N THR A 20 -26.49 -56.14 -1.74
CA THR A 20 -27.38 -55.57 -2.78
C THR A 20 -28.47 -54.54 -2.46
N LYS A 21 -28.45 -53.37 -3.14
CA LYS A 21 -29.17 -53.11 -4.42
C LYS A 21 -28.96 -51.67 -4.96
N GLN A 22 -28.51 -51.63 -6.22
CA GLN A 22 -28.93 -50.79 -7.35
C GLN A 22 -29.09 -49.26 -7.27
N SER A 23 -28.35 -48.65 -8.21
CA SER A 23 -28.72 -47.59 -9.16
C SER A 23 -28.37 -46.16 -8.78
N GLY A 24 -27.63 -45.53 -9.69
CA GLY A 24 -27.12 -44.16 -9.56
C GLY A 24 -25.73 -44.08 -10.17
N ALA A 25 -25.67 -44.11 -11.51
CA ALA A 25 -24.44 -43.94 -12.26
C ALA A 25 -23.87 -42.55 -12.01
N VAL A 26 -22.94 -42.45 -11.06
CA VAL A 26 -21.92 -41.40 -11.05
C VAL A 26 -20.67 -42.05 -11.62
N LYS A 27 -20.22 -41.56 -12.78
CA LYS A 27 -18.88 -41.86 -13.27
C LYS A 27 -17.91 -41.51 -12.15
N ASN A 28 -17.30 -42.52 -11.52
CA ASN A 28 -16.09 -42.35 -10.74
C ASN A 28 -15.07 -41.69 -11.67
N LEU A 29 -14.91 -40.38 -11.52
CA LEU A 29 -13.63 -39.76 -11.78
C LEU A 29 -12.67 -40.51 -10.87
N ASN A 30 -11.82 -41.35 -11.49
CA ASN A 30 -10.63 -41.88 -10.84
C ASN A 30 -9.96 -40.67 -10.21
N LEU A 31 -10.06 -40.57 -8.88
CA LEU A 31 -9.14 -39.78 -8.08
C LEU A 31 -7.77 -40.30 -8.48
N THR A 32 -7.11 -39.48 -9.27
CA THR A 32 -5.74 -39.61 -9.70
C THR A 32 -4.91 -40.10 -8.54
N ASN A 33 -4.12 -41.16 -8.77
CA ASN A 33 -3.07 -41.62 -7.87
C ASN A 33 -2.31 -40.41 -7.31
N GLU A 34 -2.69 -39.93 -6.13
CA GLU A 34 -1.87 -38.96 -5.44
C GLU A 34 -0.58 -39.69 -5.06
N PRO A 35 0.59 -39.11 -5.38
CA PRO A 35 1.84 -39.72 -4.98
C PRO A 35 1.87 -39.86 -3.46
N GLU A 36 1.70 -41.08 -2.97
CA GLU A 36 1.75 -41.36 -1.55
C GLU A 36 3.19 -41.16 -1.07
N ALA A 37 3.41 -40.23 -0.14
CA ALA A 37 4.73 -39.96 0.41
C ALA A 37 5.22 -41.20 1.19
N GLN A 38 6.31 -41.81 0.75
CA GLN A 38 6.88 -43.00 1.38
C GLN A 38 8.22 -42.67 2.05
N ILE A 39 8.36 -43.05 3.32
CA ILE A 39 9.63 -42.93 4.06
C ILE A 39 10.52 -44.13 3.73
N GLN A 40 11.71 -43.87 3.22
CA GLN A 40 12.78 -44.84 3.04
C GLN A 40 13.95 -44.52 3.96
N TRP A 41 14.76 -45.53 4.31
CA TRP A 41 15.91 -45.37 5.18
C TRP A 41 17.21 -45.53 4.38
N LEU A 42 18.09 -44.54 4.44
CA LEU A 42 19.42 -44.63 3.87
C LEU A 42 20.31 -45.59 4.68
N LYS A 43 21.42 -46.06 4.08
CA LYS A 43 22.43 -46.86 4.78
C LYS A 43 23.04 -46.13 5.99
N SER A 44 23.02 -44.80 5.99
CA SER A 44 23.41 -43.95 7.12
C SER A 44 22.41 -43.96 8.28
N GLY A 45 21.23 -44.57 8.11
CA GLY A 45 20.13 -44.50 9.07
C GLY A 45 19.29 -43.22 8.97
N LYS A 46 19.58 -42.31 8.02
CA LYS A 46 18.77 -41.11 7.79
C LYS A 46 17.46 -41.44 7.04
N PRO A 47 16.29 -41.00 7.53
CA PRO A 47 15.03 -41.14 6.80
C PRO A 47 14.95 -40.15 5.63
N VAL A 48 14.45 -40.59 4.49
CA VAL A 48 14.21 -39.78 3.29
C VAL A 48 12.78 -40.00 2.79
N ILE A 49 12.15 -38.94 2.28
CA ILE A 49 10.82 -39.04 1.69
C ILE A 49 10.97 -39.25 0.18
N THR A 50 10.26 -40.25 -0.33
CA THR A 50 10.15 -40.58 -1.76
C THR A 50 8.69 -40.47 -2.20
N GLY A 51 8.46 -40.34 -3.51
CA GLY A 51 7.10 -40.24 -4.08
C GLY A 51 6.65 -38.80 -4.38
N LEU A 52 7.21 -37.77 -3.76
CA LEU A 52 6.85 -36.35 -3.97
C LEU A 52 7.40 -35.76 -5.29
N ASN A 53 7.12 -36.40 -6.42
CA ASN A 53 7.75 -36.13 -7.71
C ASN A 53 7.32 -34.80 -8.38
N ASN A 54 6.31 -34.11 -7.84
CA ASN A 54 5.74 -32.87 -8.42
C ASN A 54 6.10 -31.59 -7.64
N THR A 55 6.94 -31.65 -6.61
CA THR A 55 7.36 -30.45 -5.87
C THR A 55 8.79 -30.07 -6.24
N SER A 56 9.01 -28.83 -6.69
CA SER A 56 10.33 -28.23 -6.97
C SER A 56 11.22 -28.08 -5.73
N LYS A 57 10.79 -28.57 -4.56
CA LYS A 57 11.44 -28.44 -3.26
C LYS A 57 11.51 -29.81 -2.57
N THR A 58 12.70 -30.21 -2.14
CA THR A 58 12.94 -31.47 -1.44
C THR A 58 12.59 -31.33 0.05
N VAL A 59 11.70 -32.20 0.54
CA VAL A 59 11.40 -32.33 1.98
C VAL A 59 12.38 -33.33 2.58
N GLU A 60 13.13 -32.91 3.60
CA GLU A 60 14.01 -33.80 4.38
C GLU A 60 13.41 -34.08 5.76
N ILE A 61 13.86 -35.17 6.39
CA ILE A 61 13.53 -35.54 7.76
C ILE A 61 14.83 -35.76 8.54
N SER A 62 14.86 -35.30 9.78
CA SER A 62 15.88 -35.63 10.77
C SER A 62 15.22 -36.20 12.02
N LEU A 63 15.85 -37.23 12.59
CA LEU A 63 15.42 -37.86 13.83
C LEU A 63 16.54 -37.80 14.85
N ALA A 64 16.16 -37.56 16.10
CA ALA A 64 17.03 -37.70 17.24
C ALA A 64 16.24 -38.35 18.37
N HIS A 65 16.90 -39.19 19.15
CA HIS A 65 16.25 -39.79 20.29
C HIS A 65 17.24 -40.00 21.42
N ASP A 66 16.70 -40.06 22.62
CA ASP A 66 17.36 -40.67 23.77
C ASP A 66 16.50 -41.84 24.27
N ASP A 67 16.82 -42.40 25.43
CA ASP A 67 16.09 -43.56 26.00
C ASP A 67 14.60 -43.28 26.29
N ARG A 68 14.13 -42.03 26.19
CA ARG A 68 12.77 -41.62 26.61
C ARG A 68 12.02 -40.74 25.60
N LEU A 69 12.72 -40.08 24.69
CA LEU A 69 12.14 -39.11 23.75
C LEU A 69 12.63 -39.37 22.34
N CYS A 70 11.75 -39.15 21.38
CA CYS A 70 12.08 -39.05 19.97
C CYS A 70 11.66 -37.66 19.48
N LEU A 71 12.62 -36.93 18.92
CA LEU A 71 12.44 -35.66 18.24
C LEU A 71 12.51 -35.90 16.74
N CYS A 72 11.50 -35.40 16.02
CA CYS A 72 11.46 -35.42 14.56
C CYS A 72 11.39 -33.98 14.05
N ALA A 73 12.33 -33.61 13.17
CA ALA A 73 12.28 -32.39 12.39
C ALA A 73 12.03 -32.76 10.92
N ALA A 74 10.97 -32.20 10.33
CA ALA A 74 10.62 -32.41 8.93
C ALA A 74 10.27 -31.08 8.28
N GLY A 75 10.79 -30.84 7.09
CA GLY A 75 10.61 -29.55 6.42
C GLY A 75 11.33 -29.47 5.08
N ILE A 76 11.10 -28.36 4.38
CA ILE A 76 11.76 -28.07 3.10
C ILE A 76 13.22 -27.68 3.36
N GLY A 77 14.14 -28.25 2.57
CA GLY A 77 15.57 -28.01 2.70
C GLY A 77 16.22 -28.89 3.77
N SER A 78 17.52 -28.69 4.00
CA SER A 78 18.32 -29.55 4.87
C SER A 78 17.79 -29.59 6.29
N GLN A 79 17.40 -30.77 6.75
CA GLN A 79 16.89 -30.98 8.12
C GLN A 79 17.95 -31.66 8.99
N GLY A 80 18.12 -31.14 10.20
CA GLY A 80 19.01 -31.67 11.21
C GLY A 80 18.47 -31.37 12.61
N CYS A 81 18.32 -32.39 13.45
CA CYS A 81 17.96 -32.19 14.84
C CYS A 81 18.76 -33.07 15.78
N ASP A 82 18.95 -32.61 17.01
CA ASP A 82 19.47 -33.43 18.09
C ASP A 82 18.78 -33.13 19.42
N ILE A 83 18.79 -34.12 20.32
CA ILE A 83 18.32 -33.97 21.69
C ILE A 83 19.26 -34.74 22.61
N ALA A 84 19.90 -34.04 23.54
CA ALA A 84 20.92 -34.63 24.40
C ALA A 84 20.68 -34.30 25.88
N CYS A 85 20.83 -35.27 26.77
CA CYS A 85 20.77 -35.06 28.21
C CYS A 85 21.97 -34.23 28.70
N VAL A 86 21.72 -33.33 29.65
CA VAL A 86 22.78 -32.60 30.34
C VAL A 86 23.35 -33.50 31.43
N ASP A 87 24.58 -33.97 31.22
CA ASP A 87 25.33 -34.80 32.15
C ASP A 87 26.57 -34.07 32.64
N SER A 88 26.97 -34.37 33.87
CA SER A 88 28.16 -33.78 34.47
C SER A 88 29.43 -34.39 33.90
N ARG A 89 30.30 -33.55 33.33
CA ARG A 89 31.64 -33.91 32.86
C ARG A 89 32.63 -32.80 33.23
N ASP A 90 33.89 -33.17 33.43
CA ASP A 90 34.92 -32.16 33.60
C ASP A 90 35.25 -31.46 32.26
N ARG A 91 36.09 -30.43 32.34
CA ARG A 91 36.41 -29.60 31.18
C ARG A 91 37.23 -30.37 30.15
N ASP A 92 38.11 -31.26 30.57
CA ASP A 92 39.01 -31.99 29.67
C ASP A 92 38.23 -33.09 28.94
N ASP A 93 37.28 -33.73 29.60
CA ASP A 93 36.32 -34.67 29.00
C ASP A 93 35.48 -33.98 27.90
N TRP A 94 34.95 -32.78 28.19
CA TRP A 94 34.22 -32.01 27.18
C TRP A 94 35.10 -31.63 26.00
N LEU A 95 36.34 -31.19 26.23
CA LEU A 95 37.27 -30.85 25.15
C LEU A 95 37.70 -32.07 24.33
N ALA A 96 37.81 -33.25 24.95
CA ALA A 96 38.07 -34.50 24.24
C ALA A 96 36.91 -34.88 23.30
N LEU A 97 35.66 -34.72 23.76
CA LEU A 97 34.45 -35.03 22.98
C LEU A 97 34.18 -34.00 21.86
N LEU A 98 34.32 -32.71 22.17
CA LEU A 98 34.03 -31.63 21.23
C LEU A 98 35.22 -31.37 20.31
N GLY A 99 36.45 -31.70 20.71
CA GLY A 99 37.69 -31.36 20.04
C GLY A 99 38.18 -29.95 20.38
N ASN A 100 39.51 -29.81 20.45
CA ASN A 100 40.20 -28.59 20.89
C ASN A 100 39.84 -27.31 20.11
N SER A 101 39.38 -27.44 18.86
CA SER A 101 38.95 -26.30 18.03
C SER A 101 37.74 -25.56 18.59
N ARG A 102 36.97 -26.16 19.51
CA ARG A 102 35.79 -25.55 20.13
C ARG A 102 36.03 -25.05 21.56
N LYS A 103 37.28 -25.07 22.04
CA LYS A 103 37.63 -24.57 23.39
C LYS A 103 37.19 -23.12 23.61
N SER A 104 37.46 -22.25 22.64
CA SER A 104 37.05 -20.84 22.72
C SER A 104 35.53 -20.67 22.74
N LEU A 105 34.77 -21.50 22.02
CA LEU A 105 33.31 -21.45 22.04
C LEU A 105 32.75 -21.92 23.39
N LEU A 106 33.33 -22.98 23.97
CA LEU A 106 32.96 -23.47 25.30
C LEU A 106 33.24 -22.41 26.39
N GLU A 107 34.39 -21.74 26.31
CA GLU A 107 34.72 -20.60 27.18
C GLU A 107 33.74 -19.44 27.00
N GLN A 108 33.39 -19.11 25.75
CA GLN A 108 32.45 -18.05 25.44
C GLN A 108 31.06 -18.32 26.06
N LEU A 109 30.52 -19.53 25.91
CA LEU A 109 29.21 -19.89 26.47
C LEU A 109 29.20 -19.84 28.00
N THR A 110 30.26 -20.35 28.64
CA THR A 110 30.36 -20.40 30.11
C THR A 110 30.61 -19.05 30.76
N THR A 111 31.20 -18.08 30.03
CA THR A 111 31.54 -16.76 30.58
C THR A 111 30.56 -15.66 30.17
N GLN A 112 30.03 -15.71 28.94
CA GLN A 112 29.18 -14.65 28.38
C GLN A 112 27.69 -15.01 28.38
N CYS A 113 27.35 -16.29 28.22
CA CYS A 113 25.98 -16.75 28.03
C CYS A 113 25.34 -17.37 29.28
N SER A 114 26.02 -17.32 30.44
CA SER A 114 25.56 -17.86 31.74
C SER A 114 25.29 -19.38 31.79
N ASP A 115 25.62 -20.13 30.75
CA ASP A 115 25.56 -21.60 30.76
C ASP A 115 26.55 -22.17 31.80
N THR A 116 26.16 -23.21 32.54
CA THR A 116 27.14 -24.03 33.26
C THR A 116 27.99 -24.84 32.28
N LEU A 117 29.13 -25.37 32.72
CA LEU A 117 30.01 -26.18 31.87
C LEU A 117 29.26 -27.30 31.14
N ASP A 118 28.36 -27.98 31.86
CA ASP A 118 27.59 -29.11 31.33
C ASP A 118 26.56 -28.65 30.30
N PHE A 119 25.87 -27.53 30.53
CA PHE A 119 24.93 -26.96 29.56
C PHE A 119 25.66 -26.52 28.30
N ALA A 120 26.78 -25.80 28.44
CA ALA A 120 27.57 -25.33 27.31
C ALA A 120 28.14 -26.50 26.49
N GLY A 121 28.68 -27.52 27.17
CA GLY A 121 29.22 -28.72 26.53
C GLY A 121 28.16 -29.50 25.77
N THR A 122 27.04 -29.81 26.42
CA THR A 122 25.91 -30.52 25.80
C THR A 122 25.31 -29.70 24.64
N ARG A 123 25.26 -28.38 24.75
CA ARG A 123 24.75 -27.50 23.70
C ARG A 123 25.60 -27.52 22.44
N ILE A 124 26.93 -27.43 22.59
CA ILE A 124 27.84 -27.54 21.43
C ILE A 124 27.74 -28.95 20.83
N TRP A 125 27.65 -29.99 21.66
CA TRP A 125 27.48 -31.36 21.18
C TRP A 125 26.20 -31.53 20.34
N ALA A 126 25.05 -31.15 20.89
CA ALA A 126 23.77 -31.27 20.20
C ALA A 126 23.75 -30.45 18.90
N ALA A 127 24.33 -29.25 18.90
CA ALA A 127 24.46 -28.45 17.70
C ALA A 127 25.33 -29.16 16.64
N ILE A 128 26.43 -29.79 17.04
CA ILE A 128 27.30 -30.53 16.13
C ILE A 128 26.55 -31.70 15.46
N GLU A 129 25.83 -32.49 16.26
CA GLU A 129 25.07 -33.63 15.75
C GLU A 129 23.92 -33.20 14.83
N ALA A 130 23.24 -32.10 15.14
CA ALA A 130 22.22 -31.52 14.27
C ALA A 130 22.81 -31.12 12.90
N VAL A 131 23.97 -30.44 12.86
CA VAL A 131 24.65 -30.09 11.59
C VAL A 131 25.05 -31.35 10.82
N ARG A 132 25.63 -32.35 11.50
CA ARG A 132 26.04 -33.63 10.87
C ARG A 132 24.87 -34.31 10.17
N LYS A 133 23.70 -34.35 10.80
CA LYS A 133 22.49 -34.95 10.19
C LYS A 133 21.95 -34.14 9.01
N ALA A 134 22.16 -32.82 9.00
CA ALA A 134 21.75 -31.96 7.90
C ALA A 134 22.71 -31.99 6.70
N THR A 135 24.02 -32.17 6.90
CA THR A 135 25.02 -31.99 5.83
C THR A 135 25.94 -33.18 5.56
N GLU A 136 25.94 -34.20 6.42
CA GLU A 136 26.92 -35.30 6.44
C GLU A 136 28.38 -34.86 6.68
N LEU A 137 28.62 -33.59 7.02
CA LEU A 137 29.97 -33.05 7.21
C LEU A 137 30.49 -33.29 8.63
N THR A 138 31.72 -33.80 8.71
CA THR A 138 32.39 -34.10 9.99
C THR A 138 33.24 -32.92 10.50
N ASN A 139 33.70 -32.05 9.60
CA ASN A 139 34.52 -30.88 9.89
C ASN A 139 33.80 -29.59 9.49
N PHE A 140 33.41 -28.79 10.48
CA PHE A 140 32.86 -27.45 10.31
C PHE A 140 33.19 -26.57 11.52
N LYS A 141 33.21 -25.26 11.30
CA LYS A 141 33.38 -24.25 12.34
C LYS A 141 32.01 -23.81 12.83
N LEU A 142 31.80 -23.83 14.14
CA LEU A 142 30.60 -23.32 14.81
C LEU A 142 30.96 -22.02 15.53
N ILE A 143 30.20 -20.96 15.32
CA ILE A 143 30.36 -19.67 16.01
C ILE A 143 29.04 -19.27 16.66
N LEU A 144 29.11 -18.57 17.80
CA LEU A 144 27.94 -17.95 18.42
C LEU A 144 27.44 -16.80 17.53
N ASP A 145 26.17 -16.81 17.14
CA ASP A 145 25.55 -15.77 16.29
C ASP A 145 24.62 -14.86 17.10
N ARG A 146 23.65 -15.45 17.81
CA ARG A 146 22.65 -14.74 18.62
C ARG A 146 22.34 -15.50 19.90
N GLN A 147 21.96 -14.76 20.94
CA GLN A 147 21.42 -15.30 22.17
C GLN A 147 20.14 -14.54 22.52
N ASP A 148 19.11 -15.27 22.91
CA ASP A 148 17.91 -14.73 23.55
C ASP A 148 17.60 -15.59 24.76
N GLN A 149 17.72 -15.02 25.96
CA GLN A 149 17.61 -15.74 27.22
C GLN A 149 18.51 -17.01 27.27
N ASP A 150 17.92 -18.19 27.40
CA ASP A 150 18.59 -19.50 27.44
C ASP A 150 18.70 -20.18 26.05
N SER A 151 18.18 -19.51 25.02
CA SER A 151 18.20 -19.96 23.64
C SER A 151 19.38 -19.33 22.88
N ILE A 152 20.08 -20.15 22.11
CA ILE A 152 21.32 -19.77 21.42
C ILE A 152 21.26 -20.24 19.97
N VAL A 153 21.53 -19.32 19.05
CA VAL A 153 21.73 -19.61 17.63
C VAL A 153 23.21 -19.63 17.32
N PHE A 154 23.69 -20.74 16.77
CA PHE A 154 25.01 -20.85 16.19
C PHE A 154 24.97 -20.70 14.68
N ARG A 155 26.04 -20.17 14.10
CA ARG A 155 26.29 -20.18 12.66
C ARG A 155 27.40 -21.18 12.35
N GLY A 156 27.13 -22.08 11.41
CA GLY A 156 28.06 -23.08 10.91
C GLY A 156 28.34 -22.84 9.43
N SER A 157 29.61 -22.77 9.04
CA SER A 157 30.00 -22.70 7.63
C SER A 157 30.54 -24.07 7.18
N ALA A 158 29.94 -24.65 6.14
CA ALA A 158 30.29 -25.99 5.68
C ALA A 158 30.11 -26.12 4.16
N SER A 159 31.18 -26.49 3.43
CA SER A 159 31.17 -26.67 1.96
C SER A 159 30.52 -25.52 1.17
N GLY A 160 30.80 -24.27 1.57
CA GLY A 160 30.25 -23.07 0.93
C GLY A 160 28.79 -22.74 1.26
N LYS A 161 28.12 -23.53 2.12
CA LYS A 161 26.78 -23.24 2.65
C LYS A 161 26.89 -22.80 4.11
N GLU A 162 26.19 -21.74 4.47
CA GLU A 162 25.98 -21.36 5.87
C GLU A 162 24.70 -22.01 6.39
N LEU A 163 24.78 -22.54 7.61
CA LEU A 163 23.65 -23.09 8.33
C LEU A 163 23.55 -22.43 9.70
N CYS A 164 22.32 -22.26 10.16
CA CYS A 164 22.04 -21.81 11.50
C CYS A 164 21.52 -22.97 12.34
N VAL A 165 21.94 -23.05 13.60
CA VAL A 165 21.46 -24.07 14.53
C VAL A 165 20.94 -23.40 15.79
N LEU A 166 19.65 -23.51 16.02
CA LEU A 166 19.01 -23.07 17.25
C LEU A 166 19.18 -24.15 18.31
N THR A 167 19.57 -23.74 19.51
CA THR A 167 19.63 -24.60 20.68
C THR A 167 18.91 -23.96 21.86
N PHE A 168 18.19 -24.76 22.63
CA PHE A 168 17.52 -24.30 23.84
C PHE A 168 17.36 -25.46 24.83
N PRO A 169 17.35 -25.17 26.14
CA PRO A 169 17.13 -26.20 27.14
C PRO A 169 15.66 -26.64 27.19
N LEU A 170 15.44 -27.92 27.45
CA LEU A 170 14.13 -28.52 27.63
C LEU A 170 14.10 -29.29 28.95
N GLN A 171 13.27 -28.82 29.89
CA GLN A 171 12.96 -29.54 31.11
C GLN A 171 11.57 -30.18 31.00
N LEU A 172 11.52 -31.50 30.98
CA LEU A 172 10.26 -32.25 31.00
C LEU A 172 9.87 -32.65 32.42
N THR A 173 8.63 -33.13 32.58
CA THR A 173 8.07 -33.59 33.85
C THR A 173 8.89 -34.71 34.51
N ARG A 174 9.68 -35.49 33.75
CA ARG A 174 10.52 -36.58 34.27
C ARG A 174 11.92 -36.57 33.62
N GLY A 175 12.95 -36.72 34.45
CA GLY A 175 14.34 -36.90 34.02
C GLY A 175 15.17 -35.61 34.04
N LYS A 176 16.43 -35.74 33.61
CA LYS A 176 17.39 -34.63 33.54
C LYS A 176 16.97 -33.58 32.48
N PRO A 177 17.41 -32.32 32.63
CA PRO A 177 17.30 -31.34 31.56
C PRO A 177 18.02 -31.83 30.30
N ARG A 178 17.55 -31.37 29.15
CA ARG A 178 18.11 -31.68 27.83
C ARG A 178 18.42 -30.41 27.08
N ILE A 179 19.32 -30.50 26.12
CA ILE A 179 19.43 -29.48 25.07
C ILE A 179 18.79 -30.04 23.81
N VAL A 180 17.87 -29.27 23.25
CA VAL A 180 17.33 -29.48 21.90
C VAL A 180 18.17 -28.65 20.94
N ALA A 181 18.55 -29.24 19.80
CA ALA A 181 19.20 -28.56 18.70
C ALA A 181 18.40 -28.77 17.40
N LEU A 182 18.16 -27.69 16.66
CA LEU A 182 17.45 -27.69 15.39
C LEU A 182 18.22 -26.87 14.37
N VAL A 183 18.51 -27.46 13.21
CA VAL A 183 18.97 -26.69 12.05
C VAL A 183 17.80 -25.83 11.58
N ILE A 184 18.01 -24.52 11.61
CA ILE A 184 17.06 -23.53 11.15
C ILE A 184 17.59 -22.86 9.89
N PRO A 185 16.72 -22.45 8.98
CA PRO A 185 17.14 -21.61 7.86
C PRO A 185 17.74 -20.30 8.37
N ASP A 186 18.75 -19.77 7.67
CA ASP A 186 19.32 -18.46 8.00
C ASP A 186 18.26 -17.39 7.74
N SER A 187 17.84 -16.68 8.79
CA SER A 187 16.87 -15.59 8.69
C SER A 187 17.38 -14.41 7.84
N LYS A 188 18.68 -14.31 7.56
CA LYS A 188 19.20 -13.37 6.54
C LYS A 188 19.03 -13.86 5.10
N ALA A 189 18.96 -15.18 4.89
CA ALA A 189 18.67 -15.80 3.59
C ALA A 189 17.18 -16.12 3.39
N GLN A 190 16.36 -15.90 4.43
CA GLN A 190 14.89 -15.94 4.37
C GLN A 190 14.27 -14.55 4.60
N GLN A 191 14.74 -13.55 3.85
CA GLN A 191 13.77 -12.85 3.02
C GLN A 191 13.37 -13.80 1.88
N ILE A 192 12.65 -14.88 2.22
CA ILE A 192 11.69 -15.40 1.26
C ILE A 192 10.63 -14.32 1.28
N ILE A 193 10.86 -13.31 0.45
CA ILE A 193 9.79 -12.75 -0.37
C ILE A 193 8.98 -13.98 -0.75
N SER A 194 7.78 -14.14 -0.19
CA SER A 194 6.77 -14.93 -0.86
C SER A 194 6.76 -14.38 -2.26
N ASN A 195 7.45 -15.06 -3.18
CA ASN A 195 7.67 -14.57 -4.52
C ASN A 195 6.24 -14.35 -5.03
N PRO A 196 5.81 -13.13 -5.37
CA PRO A 196 4.42 -12.89 -5.77
C PRO A 196 4.05 -13.68 -7.03
N ALA A 197 5.05 -14.33 -7.66
CA ALA A 197 4.97 -15.33 -8.70
C ALA A 197 4.27 -16.66 -8.32
N ASP A 198 4.08 -17.00 -7.05
CA ASP A 198 3.20 -18.14 -6.66
C ASP A 198 1.76 -17.66 -6.36
N ASN A 199 1.35 -16.51 -6.88
CA ASN A 199 -0.07 -16.18 -7.01
C ASN A 199 -0.62 -16.92 -8.24
N TYR A 200 -1.68 -17.70 -8.07
CA TYR A 200 -2.47 -18.27 -9.20
C TYR A 200 -2.90 -17.19 -10.23
N LEU A 201 -2.93 -15.92 -9.82
CA LEU A 201 -3.35 -14.76 -10.60
C LEU A 201 -2.17 -13.87 -11.06
N GLU A 202 -0.90 -14.28 -10.90
CA GLU A 202 0.31 -13.62 -11.43
C GLU A 202 0.37 -12.09 -11.23
N TYR A 203 0.05 -11.59 -10.02
CA TYR A 203 0.10 -10.15 -9.76
C TYR A 203 1.53 -9.59 -9.69
N PRO A 204 1.80 -8.40 -10.29
CA PRO A 204 3.07 -7.72 -10.10
C PRO A 204 3.30 -7.39 -8.62
N ALA A 205 4.47 -7.76 -8.09
CA ALA A 205 4.84 -7.57 -6.68
C ALA A 205 4.65 -6.14 -6.14
N ASN A 206 4.78 -5.14 -7.02
CA ASN A 206 4.87 -3.73 -6.67
C ASN A 206 3.66 -2.92 -7.17
N ILE A 207 2.54 -3.58 -7.48
CA ILE A 207 1.34 -2.88 -7.98
C ILE A 207 0.63 -2.06 -6.88
N TYR A 208 0.78 -2.47 -5.62
CA TYR A 208 0.41 -1.71 -4.43
C TYR A 208 1.64 -1.58 -3.52
N CYS A 209 2.30 -0.44 -3.55
CA CYS A 209 3.42 -0.16 -2.67
C CYS A 209 3.49 1.33 -2.32
N PHE A 210 4.14 1.67 -1.23
CA PHE A 210 4.42 3.05 -0.85
C PHE A 210 5.71 3.13 -0.07
N GLY A 211 6.30 4.31 -0.02
CA GLY A 211 7.57 4.54 0.68
C GLY A 211 8.00 5.99 0.58
N THR A 212 9.22 6.26 1.00
CA THR A 212 9.89 7.55 0.82
C THR A 212 11.06 7.38 -0.12
N GLU A 213 11.35 8.44 -0.89
CA GLU A 213 12.52 8.51 -1.75
C GLU A 213 13.25 9.83 -1.51
N GLU A 214 14.55 9.74 -1.26
CA GLU A 214 15.44 10.89 -1.06
C GLU A 214 16.42 10.95 -2.24
N LYS A 215 16.29 11.99 -3.04
CA LYS A 215 17.21 12.36 -4.13
C LYS A 215 18.05 13.56 -3.70
N THR A 216 19.15 13.80 -4.40
CA THR A 216 20.10 14.89 -4.12
C THR A 216 19.45 16.28 -3.97
N SER A 217 18.29 16.53 -4.58
CA SER A 217 17.57 17.81 -4.56
C SER A 217 16.06 17.68 -4.37
N SER A 218 15.56 16.52 -3.92
CA SER A 218 14.11 16.30 -3.76
C SER A 218 13.85 15.15 -2.79
N CYS A 219 12.99 15.36 -1.80
CA CYS A 219 12.48 14.32 -0.92
C CYS A 219 10.96 14.24 -1.04
N PHE A 220 10.41 13.04 -1.15
CA PHE A 220 8.97 12.83 -1.25
C PHE A 220 8.54 11.47 -0.70
N PHE A 221 7.27 11.40 -0.29
CA PHE A 221 6.55 10.15 -0.12
C PHE A 221 5.90 9.76 -1.45
N TYR A 222 5.87 8.47 -1.77
CA TYR A 222 5.16 7.96 -2.94
C TYR A 222 4.25 6.78 -2.57
N VAL A 223 3.19 6.59 -3.34
CA VAL A 223 2.31 5.42 -3.29
C VAL A 223 1.87 5.03 -4.70
N ARG A 224 1.82 3.73 -4.98
CA ARG A 224 1.42 3.11 -6.24
C ARG A 224 0.15 2.31 -6.08
N TRP A 225 -0.75 2.43 -7.05
CA TRP A 225 -1.97 1.63 -7.14
C TRP A 225 -2.45 1.50 -8.60
N PRO A 226 -3.15 0.41 -8.96
CA PRO A 226 -3.85 0.30 -10.23
C PRO A 226 -5.10 1.17 -10.24
N VAL A 227 -5.42 1.75 -11.40
CA VAL A 227 -6.64 2.55 -11.58
C VAL A 227 -7.87 1.63 -11.49
N SER A 228 -8.93 2.08 -10.78
CA SER A 228 -10.17 1.31 -10.65
C SER A 228 -11.22 1.74 -11.67
N TYR A 229 -12.18 0.84 -11.96
CA TYR A 229 -13.35 1.13 -12.79
C TYR A 229 -14.12 2.39 -12.39
N LYS A 230 -14.19 2.71 -11.10
CA LYS A 230 -14.87 3.93 -10.62
C LYS A 230 -14.13 5.20 -11.03
N ASN A 231 -12.81 5.14 -11.20
CA ASN A 231 -12.00 6.32 -11.50
C ASN A 231 -12.09 6.72 -12.98
N VAL A 232 -12.27 5.74 -13.88
CA VAL A 232 -12.31 5.94 -15.34
C VAL A 232 -13.69 6.32 -15.87
N ALA A 233 -14.28 7.37 -15.30
CA ALA A 233 -15.66 7.77 -15.57
C ALA A 233 -15.82 8.73 -16.77
N ASN A 234 -14.74 9.21 -17.39
CA ASN A 234 -14.85 9.89 -18.68
C ASN A 234 -15.44 8.91 -19.72
N LEU A 235 -16.06 9.43 -20.78
CA LEU A 235 -16.57 8.59 -21.86
C LEU A 235 -15.42 7.76 -22.45
N SER A 236 -14.25 8.37 -22.69
CA SER A 236 -13.02 7.69 -23.14
C SER A 236 -12.46 6.62 -22.19
N GLN A 237 -13.11 6.34 -21.06
CA GLN A 237 -12.61 5.40 -20.03
C GLN A 237 -11.25 5.82 -19.47
N THR A 238 -11.05 7.12 -19.33
CA THR A 238 -9.89 7.72 -18.66
C THR A 238 -10.29 8.33 -17.32
N VAL A 239 -9.29 8.57 -16.46
CA VAL A 239 -9.50 9.13 -15.11
C VAL A 239 -10.28 10.44 -15.17
N TYR A 240 -11.41 10.47 -14.46
CA TYR A 240 -12.23 11.67 -14.29
C TYR A 240 -11.62 12.61 -13.23
N PHE A 241 -11.57 13.90 -13.52
CA PHE A 241 -10.72 14.86 -12.81
C PHE A 241 -10.95 14.96 -11.30
N SER A 242 -12.18 14.79 -10.82
CA SER A 242 -12.49 14.90 -9.39
C SER A 242 -11.79 13.82 -8.55
N ASN A 243 -11.36 12.72 -9.17
CA ASN A 243 -10.59 11.68 -8.50
C ASN A 243 -9.21 12.18 -8.01
N PHE A 244 -8.58 13.14 -8.69
CA PHE A 244 -7.31 13.69 -8.24
C PHE A 244 -7.45 14.38 -6.87
N PHE A 245 -8.58 15.05 -6.61
CA PHE A 245 -8.84 15.67 -5.30
C PHE A 245 -9.13 14.64 -4.20
N ALA A 246 -9.80 13.53 -4.54
CA ALA A 246 -9.94 12.39 -3.63
C ALA A 246 -8.57 11.76 -3.31
N TRP A 247 -7.70 11.65 -4.32
CA TRP A 247 -6.35 11.12 -4.14
C TRP A 247 -5.43 12.05 -3.37
N ILE A 248 -5.56 13.38 -3.48
CA ILE A 248 -4.85 14.34 -2.63
C ILE A 248 -5.03 13.98 -1.15
N GLU A 249 -6.28 13.77 -0.73
CA GLU A 249 -6.60 13.40 0.65
C GLU A 249 -6.03 12.03 1.03
N GLN A 250 -6.29 11.02 0.20
CA GLN A 250 -5.84 9.65 0.46
C GLN A 250 -4.30 9.55 0.58
N VAL A 251 -3.58 10.20 -0.32
CA VAL A 251 -2.12 10.18 -0.37
C VAL A 251 -1.53 10.95 0.82
N ARG A 252 -2.11 12.10 1.17
CA ARG A 252 -1.70 12.86 2.35
C ARG A 252 -1.90 12.06 3.63
N ASP A 253 -3.04 11.40 3.78
CA ASP A 253 -3.34 10.59 4.96
C ASP A 253 -2.38 9.40 5.11
N LEU A 254 -1.98 8.79 3.99
CA LEU A 254 -0.94 7.75 3.95
C LEU A 254 0.44 8.29 4.32
N ALA A 255 0.81 9.46 3.79
CA ALA A 255 2.07 10.11 4.12
C ALA A 255 2.14 10.46 5.63
N LEU A 256 1.02 10.86 6.22
CA LEU A 256 0.92 11.24 7.64
C LEU A 256 0.86 10.03 8.60
N LEU A 257 0.87 8.78 8.12
CA LEU A 257 0.81 7.59 8.98
C LEU A 257 1.78 7.61 10.18
N PRO A 258 3.06 8.03 10.04
CA PRO A 258 4.00 8.06 11.16
C PRO A 258 3.59 8.98 12.32
N ILE A 259 2.80 10.02 12.04
CA ILE A 259 2.34 10.99 13.04
C ILE A 259 0.82 10.95 13.26
N ARG A 260 0.11 10.00 12.64
CA ARG A 260 -1.35 9.98 12.57
C ARG A 260 -2.00 9.85 13.94
N GLU A 261 -1.41 9.07 14.83
CA GLU A 261 -1.91 8.90 16.21
C GLU A 261 -1.86 10.23 16.96
N THR A 262 -0.68 10.85 17.06
CA THR A 262 -0.48 12.14 17.71
C THR A 262 -1.32 13.25 17.08
N LEU A 263 -1.40 13.30 15.74
CA LEU A 263 -2.26 14.25 15.04
C LEU A 263 -3.74 14.03 15.41
N GLY A 264 -4.19 12.78 15.45
CA GLY A 264 -5.54 12.41 15.84
C GLY A 264 -5.88 12.83 17.27
N GLU A 265 -4.96 12.66 18.23
CA GLU A 265 -5.13 13.11 19.61
C GLU A 265 -5.35 14.62 19.70
N HIS A 266 -4.55 15.41 18.97
CA HIS A 266 -4.71 16.87 18.91
C HIS A 266 -6.06 17.27 18.29
N LEU A 267 -6.43 16.70 17.15
CA LEU A 267 -7.68 17.04 16.48
C LEU A 267 -8.92 16.60 17.30
N ALA A 268 -8.84 15.48 18.02
CA ALA A 268 -9.91 14.96 18.86
C ALA A 268 -10.30 15.90 20.02
N THR A 269 -9.41 16.82 20.42
CA THR A 269 -9.71 17.87 21.42
C THR A 269 -10.78 18.86 20.96
N GLY A 270 -10.94 19.04 19.64
CA GLY A 270 -11.76 20.11 19.06
C GLY A 270 -11.18 21.52 19.24
N GLU A 271 -10.01 21.67 19.87
CA GLU A 271 -9.32 22.96 20.01
C GLU A 271 -8.45 23.30 18.79
N TRP A 272 -8.13 22.30 17.96
CA TRP A 272 -7.19 22.39 16.86
C TRP A 272 -7.79 21.90 15.56
N GLY A 273 -7.38 22.51 14.45
CA GLY A 273 -7.83 22.13 13.12
C GLY A 273 -6.75 22.27 12.06
N MET A 274 -6.91 21.51 10.97
CA MET A 274 -6.15 21.65 9.73
C MET A 274 -7.10 22.16 8.66
N VAL A 275 -7.02 23.46 8.34
CA VAL A 275 -7.91 24.09 7.36
C VAL A 275 -7.25 24.05 5.99
N THR A 276 -7.98 23.56 4.99
CA THR A 276 -7.54 23.61 3.59
C THR A 276 -7.89 24.97 3.01
N ASN A 277 -6.87 25.74 2.61
CA ASN A 277 -7.06 27.10 2.06
C ASN A 277 -7.49 27.04 0.60
N PHE A 278 -6.78 26.22 -0.18
CA PHE A 278 -7.14 25.89 -1.56
C PHE A 278 -6.62 24.51 -1.92
N ALA A 279 -7.22 23.92 -2.95
CA ALA A 279 -6.64 22.83 -3.70
C ALA A 279 -6.68 23.14 -5.19
N GLU A 280 -5.73 22.61 -5.94
CA GLU A 280 -5.56 22.86 -7.37
C GLU A 280 -4.99 21.63 -8.04
N VAL A 281 -5.49 21.31 -9.24
CA VAL A 281 -4.99 20.22 -10.07
C VAL A 281 -4.91 20.69 -11.52
N GLU A 282 -3.77 20.41 -12.16
CA GLU A 282 -3.60 20.53 -13.60
C GLU A 282 -3.46 19.11 -14.19
N VAL A 283 -4.30 18.79 -15.16
CA VAL A 283 -4.31 17.49 -15.85
C VAL A 283 -3.57 17.67 -17.17
N VAL A 284 -2.41 17.04 -17.27
CA VAL A 284 -1.46 17.16 -18.38
C VAL A 284 -1.29 15.84 -19.16
N GLY A 285 -2.07 14.83 -18.80
CA GLY A 285 -2.09 13.58 -19.52
C GLY A 285 -3.29 12.73 -19.17
N GLU A 286 -3.29 11.51 -19.71
CA GLU A 286 -4.34 10.53 -19.48
C GLU A 286 -3.84 9.22 -18.89
N ALA A 287 -4.70 8.62 -18.07
CA ALA A 287 -4.58 7.27 -17.56
C ALA A 287 -5.93 6.56 -17.67
N GLY A 288 -5.89 5.28 -18.03
CA GLY A 288 -7.02 4.38 -18.19
C GLY A 288 -7.01 3.24 -17.17
N LEU A 289 -7.87 2.25 -17.39
CA LEU A 289 -8.11 1.15 -16.44
C LEU A 289 -6.91 0.22 -16.25
N ASP A 290 -6.12 0.02 -17.30
CA ASP A 290 -4.96 -0.89 -17.27
C ASP A 290 -3.69 -0.23 -16.72
N ASP A 291 -3.77 1.06 -16.36
CA ASP A 291 -2.64 1.83 -15.88
C ASP A 291 -2.42 1.69 -14.37
N VAL A 292 -1.16 1.82 -13.97
CA VAL A 292 -0.74 1.97 -12.59
C VAL A 292 -0.31 3.42 -12.36
N ILE A 293 -0.89 4.05 -11.35
CA ILE A 293 -0.53 5.40 -10.94
C ILE A 293 0.44 5.33 -9.77
N GLU A 294 1.57 6.01 -9.90
CA GLU A 294 2.39 6.46 -8.78
C GLU A 294 2.00 7.90 -8.44
N SER A 295 1.54 8.14 -7.22
CA SER A 295 1.42 9.49 -6.69
C SER A 295 2.58 9.80 -5.78
N ARG A 296 3.14 11.00 -5.94
CA ARG A 296 4.17 11.55 -5.06
C ARG A 296 3.60 12.75 -4.33
N ILE A 297 3.97 12.91 -3.07
CA ILE A 297 3.66 14.09 -2.25
C ILE A 297 4.95 14.61 -1.61
N GLY A 298 5.14 15.92 -1.67
CA GLY A 298 6.25 16.59 -1.01
C GLY A 298 5.96 18.06 -0.74
N VAL A 299 6.81 18.70 0.06
CA VAL A 299 6.63 20.09 0.50
C VAL A 299 7.69 20.98 -0.15
N SER A 300 7.25 21.97 -0.93
CA SER A 300 8.16 22.88 -1.65
C SER A 300 8.49 24.15 -0.86
N ASN A 301 7.57 24.61 0.00
CA ASN A 301 7.75 25.76 0.89
C ASN A 301 6.85 25.59 2.13
N ALA A 302 7.44 25.56 3.33
CA ALA A 302 6.70 25.94 4.54
C ALA A 302 6.78 27.47 4.63
N SER A 303 5.65 28.18 4.68
CA SER A 303 5.68 29.65 4.58
C SER A 303 6.52 30.26 5.72
N VAL A 304 7.43 31.18 5.38
CA VAL A 304 8.32 31.91 6.31
C VAL A 304 7.55 32.79 7.30
N SER A 305 6.30 33.17 6.98
CA SER A 305 5.45 33.96 7.87
C SER A 305 4.56 33.04 8.72
N SER A 306 4.90 32.91 10.00
CA SER A 306 4.19 32.20 11.08
C SER A 306 4.37 30.68 11.22
N ASN A 307 5.06 29.99 10.30
CA ASN A 307 5.22 28.51 10.32
C ASN A 307 3.90 27.76 10.57
N SER A 308 2.75 28.33 10.19
CA SER A 308 1.42 27.75 10.39
C SER A 308 0.89 27.05 9.14
N THR A 309 1.49 27.33 7.99
CA THR A 309 0.96 26.97 6.67
C THR A 309 1.94 26.10 5.91
N VAL A 310 1.41 25.04 5.29
CA VAL A 310 2.15 24.03 4.53
C VAL A 310 1.60 23.97 3.11
N ASP A 311 2.49 24.10 2.12
CA ASP A 311 2.18 23.86 0.72
C ASP A 311 2.61 22.44 0.31
N PHE A 312 1.62 21.56 0.16
CA PHE A 312 1.82 20.22 -0.38
C PHE A 312 1.73 20.25 -1.90
N ASN A 313 2.66 19.59 -2.57
CA ASN A 313 2.67 19.39 -4.01
C ASN A 313 2.52 17.92 -4.30
N TYR A 314 1.79 17.63 -5.38
CA TYR A 314 1.47 16.28 -5.81
C TYR A 314 1.89 16.10 -7.27
N ASP A 315 2.45 14.93 -7.56
CA ASP A 315 2.63 14.42 -8.92
C ASP A 315 1.81 13.14 -9.04
N TRP A 316 1.11 12.95 -10.16
CA TRP A 316 0.54 11.66 -10.55
C TRP A 316 1.18 11.20 -11.84
N LEU A 317 1.90 10.09 -11.74
CA LEU A 317 2.68 9.50 -12.82
C LEU A 317 2.08 8.16 -13.20
N LYS A 318 1.81 7.95 -14.48
CA LYS A 318 1.51 6.64 -15.04
C LYS A 318 2.82 5.85 -15.18
N VAL A 319 2.86 4.65 -14.62
CA VAL A 319 4.01 3.74 -14.72
C VAL A 319 3.84 2.84 -15.94
N LEU A 320 4.74 2.98 -16.91
CA LEU A 320 4.72 2.21 -18.16
C LEU A 320 5.31 0.79 -17.97
N PRO A 321 5.01 -0.18 -18.86
CA PRO A 321 5.52 -1.55 -18.75
C PRO A 321 7.05 -1.67 -18.74
N ASN A 322 7.76 -0.70 -19.31
CA ASN A 322 9.23 -0.64 -19.33
C ASN A 322 9.82 0.03 -18.07
N GLY A 323 8.99 0.45 -17.11
CA GLY A 323 9.39 1.16 -15.89
C GLY A 323 9.52 2.68 -16.06
N ASN A 324 9.37 3.22 -17.28
CA ASN A 324 9.34 4.66 -17.49
C ASN A 324 8.05 5.26 -16.92
N GLN A 325 8.04 6.58 -16.76
CA GLN A 325 6.93 7.31 -16.18
C GLN A 325 6.48 8.44 -17.12
N GLU A 326 5.16 8.63 -17.21
CA GLU A 326 4.52 9.75 -17.90
C GLU A 326 3.66 10.51 -16.91
N ARG A 327 3.69 11.85 -16.93
CA ARG A 327 2.89 12.65 -16.03
C ARG A 327 1.45 12.74 -16.53
N VAL A 328 0.52 12.50 -15.60
CA VAL A 328 -0.92 12.56 -15.83
C VAL A 328 -1.50 13.84 -15.24
N ALA A 329 -1.04 14.23 -14.06
CA ALA A 329 -1.46 15.46 -13.41
C ALA A 329 -0.42 15.96 -12.41
N VAL A 330 -0.48 17.26 -12.11
CA VAL A 330 0.16 17.88 -10.94
C VAL A 330 -0.91 18.48 -10.04
N GLY A 331 -0.63 18.56 -8.74
CA GLY A 331 -1.56 19.09 -7.76
C GLY A 331 -0.88 19.93 -6.70
N LYS A 332 -1.66 20.84 -6.11
CA LYS A 332 -1.26 21.65 -4.97
C LYS A 332 -2.38 21.67 -3.95
N LEU A 333 -2.01 21.58 -2.68
CA LEU A 333 -2.91 21.80 -1.55
C LEU A 333 -2.20 22.65 -0.52
N GLN A 334 -2.81 23.78 -0.15
CA GLN A 334 -2.33 24.58 0.95
C GLN A 334 -3.19 24.32 2.19
N MET A 335 -2.52 24.05 3.30
CA MET A 335 -3.16 23.79 4.59
C MET A 335 -2.60 24.72 5.66
N THR A 336 -3.46 25.26 6.51
CA THR A 336 -3.08 26.07 7.68
C THR A 336 -3.53 25.40 8.96
N TRP A 337 -2.60 25.29 9.91
CA TRP A 337 -2.88 24.88 11.29
C TRP A 337 -3.52 26.04 12.06
N VAL A 338 -4.65 25.74 12.69
CA VAL A 338 -5.46 26.74 13.38
C VAL A 338 -5.86 26.28 14.76
N LYS A 339 -6.01 27.25 15.66
CA LYS A 339 -6.80 27.08 16.88
C LYS A 339 -8.27 27.38 16.58
N LEU A 340 -9.13 26.44 16.93
CA LEU A 340 -10.56 26.55 16.83
C LEU A 340 -11.10 27.18 18.11
N THR A 341 -11.95 28.20 17.97
CA THR A 341 -12.63 28.84 19.09
C THR A 341 -14.11 28.94 18.75
N LYS A 342 -14.96 28.51 19.68
CA LYS A 342 -16.40 28.54 19.49
C LYS A 342 -16.86 29.97 19.16
N ASN A 343 -17.61 30.12 18.06
CA ASN A 343 -18.14 31.39 17.56
C ASN A 343 -17.10 32.46 17.17
N ALA A 344 -15.85 32.06 16.91
CA ALA A 344 -14.82 32.95 16.37
C ALA A 344 -14.19 32.33 15.11
N PRO A 345 -13.66 33.15 14.19
CA PRO A 345 -12.90 32.64 13.05
C PRO A 345 -11.69 31.80 13.52
N PRO A 346 -11.30 30.77 12.76
CA PRO A 346 -10.09 30.01 13.05
C PRO A 346 -8.86 30.91 13.14
N GLN A 347 -8.03 30.71 14.17
CA GLN A 347 -6.83 31.51 14.39
C GLN A 347 -5.59 30.74 13.94
N PRO A 348 -4.85 31.18 12.91
CA PRO A 348 -3.59 30.56 12.52
C PRO A 348 -2.57 30.60 13.65
N LEU A 349 -1.96 29.46 13.96
CA LEU A 349 -0.88 29.33 14.93
C LEU A 349 0.26 28.48 14.33
N PRO A 350 1.51 28.63 14.82
CA PRO A 350 2.61 27.79 14.36
C PRO A 350 2.27 26.31 14.46
N LEU A 351 2.76 25.52 13.51
CA LEU A 351 2.64 24.06 13.53
C LEU A 351 3.20 23.53 14.87
N PRO A 352 2.56 22.58 15.56
CA PRO A 352 3.18 21.86 16.67
C PRO A 352 4.49 21.19 16.25
N GLU A 353 5.39 21.01 17.22
CA GLU A 353 6.76 20.52 17.02
C GLU A 353 6.81 19.21 16.22
N PHE A 354 5.97 18.23 16.57
CA PHE A 354 5.91 16.94 15.85
C PHE A 354 5.58 17.09 14.36
N MET A 355 4.74 18.07 13.99
CA MET A 355 4.44 18.35 12.59
C MET A 355 5.59 19.08 11.91
N GLN A 356 6.27 20.01 12.60
CA GLN A 356 7.45 20.67 12.05
C GLN A 356 8.56 19.66 11.74
N GLU A 357 8.83 18.74 12.67
CA GLU A 357 9.80 17.66 12.49
C GLU A 357 9.43 16.75 11.32
N PHE A 358 8.18 16.32 11.23
CA PHE A 358 7.69 15.49 10.12
C PHE A 358 7.77 16.20 8.78
N ILE A 359 7.30 17.44 8.68
CA ILE A 359 7.35 18.22 7.44
C ILE A 359 8.80 18.46 7.00
N GLY A 360 9.72 18.61 7.95
CA GLY A 360 11.15 18.68 7.67
C GLY A 360 11.68 17.47 6.88
N GLN A 361 11.15 16.27 7.13
CA GLN A 361 11.57 15.03 6.47
C GLN A 361 11.13 14.93 5.00
N ILE A 362 10.02 15.58 4.62
CA ILE A 362 9.47 15.58 3.25
C ILE A 362 9.57 16.96 2.58
N SER A 363 10.51 17.79 3.06
CA SER A 363 10.78 19.13 2.55
C SER A 363 11.71 19.12 1.32
N ASN A 364 11.81 20.26 0.64
CA ASN A 364 12.63 20.46 -0.56
C ASN A 364 12.16 19.68 -1.78
N TYR A 365 10.87 19.38 -1.87
CA TYR A 365 10.33 18.73 -3.06
C TYR A 365 10.43 19.65 -4.28
N THR A 366 11.20 19.18 -5.26
CA THR A 366 11.32 19.81 -6.57
C THR A 366 10.70 18.86 -7.60
N PRO A 367 9.63 19.27 -8.30
CA PRO A 367 9.03 18.46 -9.36
C PRO A 367 10.05 18.16 -10.45
N GLU A 368 10.17 16.89 -10.83
CA GLU A 368 11.00 16.45 -11.94
C GLU A 368 10.28 16.70 -13.28
N SER A 369 11.02 16.67 -14.39
CA SER A 369 10.41 16.69 -15.72
C SER A 369 10.04 15.28 -16.15
N PHE A 370 8.82 15.12 -16.65
CA PHE A 370 8.31 13.87 -17.21
C PHE A 370 7.57 14.17 -18.52
N PRO A 371 7.54 13.23 -19.48
CA PRO A 371 6.70 13.36 -20.67
C PRO A 371 5.22 13.50 -20.29
N GLU A 372 4.50 14.35 -21.03
CA GLU A 372 3.09 14.68 -20.81
C GLU A 372 2.31 14.34 -22.08
N SER A 373 1.26 13.51 -21.98
CA SER A 373 0.51 13.07 -23.18
C SER A 373 -0.33 14.19 -23.80
N PHE A 374 -0.55 15.28 -23.07
CA PHE A 374 -1.25 16.47 -23.55
C PHE A 374 -0.33 17.61 -24.01
N GLU A 375 0.98 17.41 -24.18
CA GLU A 375 1.91 18.48 -24.57
C GLU A 375 1.49 19.21 -25.87
N ASP A 376 0.87 18.50 -26.82
CA ASP A 376 0.45 19.03 -28.13
C ASP A 376 -0.98 19.60 -28.17
N ILE A 377 -1.72 19.64 -27.04
CA ILE A 377 -3.12 20.09 -27.06
C ILE A 377 -3.21 21.61 -27.20
N SER A 378 -4.19 22.09 -27.98
CA SER A 378 -4.41 23.52 -28.19
C SER A 378 -5.84 23.92 -27.85
N LYS A 379 -5.97 25.03 -27.11
CA LYS A 379 -7.26 25.68 -26.85
C LYS A 379 -7.89 26.25 -28.14
N GLY A 380 -7.08 26.50 -29.17
CA GLY A 380 -7.47 27.19 -30.41
C GLY A 380 -7.62 28.70 -30.22
N GLU A 381 -8.24 29.38 -31.18
CA GLU A 381 -8.45 30.83 -31.11
C GLU A 381 -9.41 31.22 -29.98
N LYS A 382 -9.14 32.37 -29.33
CA LYS A 382 -10.02 32.94 -28.30
C LYS A 382 -11.21 33.62 -28.99
N LEU A 383 -12.42 33.15 -28.70
CA LEU A 383 -13.67 33.64 -29.28
C LEU A 383 -14.37 34.66 -28.39
N TYR A 384 -14.22 34.53 -27.08
CA TYR A 384 -14.80 35.44 -26.09
C TYR A 384 -14.00 35.41 -24.79
N GLU A 385 -13.95 36.55 -24.10
CA GLU A 385 -13.42 36.67 -22.74
C GLU A 385 -14.14 37.83 -22.05
N ILE A 386 -14.48 37.64 -20.77
CA ILE A 386 -15.09 38.71 -19.98
C ILE A 386 -14.08 39.86 -19.79
N PRO A 387 -14.53 41.13 -19.80
CA PRO A 387 -13.66 42.25 -19.46
C PRO A 387 -13.08 42.09 -18.04
N PHE A 388 -11.87 42.60 -17.84
CA PHE A 388 -11.24 42.61 -16.52
C PHE A 388 -12.11 43.35 -15.50
N GLY A 389 -12.40 42.73 -14.36
CA GLY A 389 -13.23 43.31 -13.31
C GLY A 389 -13.75 42.29 -12.30
N PRO A 390 -14.57 42.71 -11.32
CA PRO A 390 -15.09 41.85 -10.26
C PRO A 390 -16.23 40.91 -10.71
N SER A 391 -16.58 40.93 -11.99
CA SER A 391 -17.64 40.07 -12.52
C SER A 391 -17.17 38.62 -12.51
N ALA A 392 -17.98 37.73 -11.94
CA ALA A 392 -17.76 36.28 -12.04
C ALA A 392 -17.89 35.77 -13.49
N GLY A 393 -18.44 36.60 -14.39
CA GLY A 393 -18.69 36.30 -15.78
C GLY A 393 -20.17 36.13 -16.05
N LEU A 394 -20.48 35.46 -17.15
CA LEU A 394 -21.84 35.23 -17.60
C LEU A 394 -22.41 33.97 -16.95
N LEU A 395 -23.48 34.10 -16.15
CA LEU A 395 -24.09 32.96 -15.47
C LEU A 395 -24.65 31.97 -16.50
N LEU A 396 -24.11 30.74 -16.50
CA LEU A 396 -24.56 29.65 -17.36
C LEU A 396 -25.61 28.78 -16.68
N ARG A 397 -25.38 28.43 -15.41
CA ARG A 397 -26.24 27.52 -14.65
C ARG A 397 -26.04 27.71 -13.15
N GLU A 398 -27.10 27.47 -12.38
CA GLU A 398 -27.04 27.30 -10.93
C GLU A 398 -27.77 26.03 -10.50
N GLN A 399 -27.31 25.39 -9.43
CA GLN A 399 -27.93 24.20 -8.86
C GLN A 399 -27.65 24.10 -7.37
N SER A 400 -28.65 23.63 -6.61
CA SER A 400 -28.51 23.33 -5.19
C SER A 400 -28.24 21.85 -4.97
N PHE A 401 -27.28 21.55 -4.10
CA PHE A 401 -26.91 20.21 -3.66
C PHE A 401 -27.23 20.08 -2.16
N SER A 402 -28.03 19.07 -1.82
CA SER A 402 -28.19 18.69 -0.41
C SER A 402 -26.99 17.85 0.00
N THR A 403 -26.43 18.10 1.18
CA THR A 403 -25.36 17.28 1.75
C THR A 403 -25.88 16.39 2.88
N CYS A 404 -25.13 15.34 3.18
CA CYS A 404 -25.36 14.47 4.31
C CYS A 404 -24.02 14.00 4.88
N LEU A 405 -24.04 12.94 5.70
CA LEU A 405 -22.82 12.38 6.28
C LEU A 405 -21.90 11.72 5.24
N GLU A 406 -22.38 11.42 4.03
CA GLU A 406 -21.54 10.89 2.95
C GLU A 406 -20.51 11.92 2.47
N GLU A 407 -20.85 13.21 2.50
CA GLU A 407 -19.96 14.29 2.11
C GLU A 407 -19.04 14.79 3.25
N THR A 408 -19.12 14.21 4.45
CA THR A 408 -18.37 14.71 5.61
C THR A 408 -17.01 14.07 5.82
N ASP A 409 -16.08 14.85 6.35
CA ASP A 409 -14.80 14.37 6.87
C ASP A 409 -14.90 13.92 8.35
N ALA A 410 -13.78 13.41 8.88
CA ALA A 410 -13.70 12.90 10.25
C ALA A 410 -13.91 13.97 11.35
N ILE A 411 -13.87 15.26 11.00
CA ILE A 411 -14.06 16.39 11.93
C ILE A 411 -15.50 16.95 11.82
N GLY A 412 -16.29 16.44 10.88
CA GLY A 412 -17.71 16.76 10.72
C GLY A 412 -17.99 17.93 9.79
N ASN A 413 -17.00 18.36 8.99
CA ASN A 413 -17.17 19.35 7.93
C ASN A 413 -17.45 18.67 6.59
N ILE A 414 -18.07 19.39 5.65
CA ILE A 414 -18.12 18.95 4.25
C ILE A 414 -16.69 18.91 3.71
N ASN A 415 -16.27 17.71 3.30
CA ASN A 415 -14.93 17.48 2.80
C ASN A 415 -14.68 18.29 1.52
N PHE A 416 -13.50 18.90 1.42
CA PHE A 416 -13.12 19.81 0.33
C PHE A 416 -13.26 19.17 -1.06
N GLN A 417 -13.07 17.84 -1.20
CA GLN A 417 -13.17 17.13 -2.47
C GLN A 417 -14.57 17.25 -3.10
N ASN A 418 -15.61 17.40 -2.27
CA ASN A 418 -17.00 17.49 -2.74
C ASN A 418 -17.26 18.75 -3.56
N TYR A 419 -16.52 19.84 -3.33
CA TYR A 419 -16.65 21.07 -4.13
C TYR A 419 -16.32 20.81 -5.61
N TYR A 420 -15.41 19.89 -5.90
CA TYR A 420 -15.03 19.47 -7.26
C TYR A 420 -16.04 18.49 -7.85
N ILE A 421 -16.64 17.62 -7.02
CA ILE A 421 -17.76 16.78 -7.44
C ILE A 421 -18.94 17.67 -7.87
N PHE A 422 -19.24 18.74 -7.13
CA PHE A 422 -20.29 19.68 -7.51
C PHE A 422 -19.96 20.44 -8.81
N GLN A 423 -18.70 20.85 -9.03
CA GLN A 423 -18.30 21.43 -10.34
C GLN A 423 -18.57 20.45 -11.47
N GLY A 424 -18.11 19.21 -11.33
CA GLY A 424 -18.28 18.16 -12.33
C GLY A 424 -19.75 17.91 -12.65
N ARG A 425 -20.58 17.71 -11.62
CA ARG A 425 -22.03 17.49 -11.77
C ARG A 425 -22.72 18.66 -12.50
N LEU A 426 -22.41 19.90 -12.13
CA LEU A 426 -23.02 21.09 -12.72
C LEU A 426 -22.61 21.29 -14.18
N ARG A 427 -21.31 21.13 -14.47
CA ARG A 427 -20.74 21.24 -15.82
C ARG A 427 -21.27 20.14 -16.74
N ASP A 428 -21.21 18.90 -16.30
CA ASP A 428 -21.59 17.74 -17.12
C ASP A 428 -23.09 17.79 -17.42
N GLY A 429 -23.92 18.13 -16.43
CA GLY A 429 -25.35 18.35 -16.65
C GLY A 429 -25.64 19.47 -17.66
N PHE A 430 -24.91 20.59 -17.58
CA PHE A 430 -25.08 21.71 -18.51
C PHE A 430 -24.76 21.32 -19.96
N PHE A 431 -23.62 20.67 -20.22
CA PHE A 431 -23.29 20.25 -21.57
C PHE A 431 -24.14 19.09 -22.06
N GLN A 432 -24.53 18.17 -21.19
CA GLN A 432 -25.44 17.07 -21.53
C GLN A 432 -26.82 17.56 -22.00
N GLU A 433 -27.33 18.68 -21.46
CA GLU A 433 -28.59 19.27 -21.94
C GLU A 433 -28.47 19.86 -23.36
N ILE A 434 -27.29 20.36 -23.74
CA ILE A 434 -27.05 20.99 -25.05
C ILE A 434 -26.78 19.95 -26.13
N ILE A 435 -26.00 18.92 -25.79
CA ILE A 435 -25.53 17.87 -26.72
C ILE A 435 -25.77 16.46 -26.14
N PRO A 436 -27.03 16.08 -25.83
CA PRO A 436 -27.35 14.80 -25.18
C PRO A 436 -26.94 13.58 -26.00
N GLU A 437 -26.79 13.72 -27.32
CA GLU A 437 -26.32 12.67 -28.21
C GLU A 437 -24.85 12.27 -27.98
N TYR A 438 -24.01 13.18 -27.49
CA TYR A 438 -22.58 12.94 -27.23
C TYR A 438 -22.36 12.20 -25.91
N TYR A 439 -23.29 12.31 -24.95
CA TYR A 439 -23.23 11.61 -23.65
C TYR A 439 -23.84 10.20 -23.69
N ARG A 440 -23.97 9.63 -24.90
CA ARG A 440 -24.28 8.22 -25.13
C ARG A 440 -22.95 7.48 -25.32
N ARG A 441 -22.89 6.15 -25.12
CA ARG A 441 -21.65 5.33 -25.08
C ARG A 441 -20.84 5.25 -26.41
N ASP A 442 -20.86 6.30 -27.24
CA ASP A 442 -20.15 6.42 -28.51
C ASP A 442 -18.90 7.31 -28.33
N LEU A 443 -17.74 6.67 -28.17
CA LEU A 443 -16.46 7.32 -27.91
C LEU A 443 -15.98 8.21 -29.06
N LYS A 444 -16.52 8.03 -30.27
CA LYS A 444 -16.03 8.70 -31.48
C LYS A 444 -16.49 10.15 -31.60
N GLN A 445 -17.53 10.55 -30.87
CA GLN A 445 -18.09 11.89 -31.02
C GLN A 445 -17.31 12.95 -30.24
N GLY A 446 -16.56 12.54 -29.22
CA GLY A 446 -15.77 13.42 -28.36
C GLY A 446 -16.45 13.77 -27.04
N GLU A 447 -15.69 14.42 -26.17
CA GLU A 447 -16.11 14.76 -24.81
C GLU A 447 -15.36 15.97 -24.25
N PHE A 448 -15.93 16.57 -23.20
CA PHE A 448 -15.23 17.57 -22.38
C PHE A 448 -14.38 16.88 -21.31
N ARG A 449 -13.08 17.19 -21.28
CA ARG A 449 -12.17 16.80 -20.18
C ARG A 449 -11.61 18.02 -19.49
N CYS A 450 -11.42 17.91 -18.19
CA CYS A 450 -10.82 18.96 -17.37
C CYS A 450 -9.31 19.03 -17.64
N LEU A 451 -8.78 20.24 -17.84
CA LEU A 451 -7.34 20.51 -17.89
C LEU A 451 -6.83 21.17 -16.61
N HIS A 452 -7.67 21.96 -15.96
CA HIS A 452 -7.32 22.67 -14.73
C HIS A 452 -8.55 22.78 -13.86
N SER A 453 -8.40 22.59 -12.55
CA SER A 453 -9.44 22.90 -11.58
C SER A 453 -8.83 23.40 -10.28
N LYS A 454 -9.42 24.45 -9.71
CA LYS A 454 -9.02 25.02 -8.43
C LYS A 454 -10.24 25.49 -7.65
N VAL A 455 -10.20 25.36 -6.33
CA VAL A 455 -11.15 25.99 -5.40
C VAL A 455 -10.38 26.65 -4.26
N ASP A 456 -10.67 27.93 -4.03
CA ASP A 456 -10.26 28.68 -2.84
C ASP A 456 -11.41 28.67 -1.82
N PHE A 457 -11.15 28.13 -0.64
CA PHE A 457 -12.13 27.94 0.43
C PHE A 457 -12.15 29.16 1.36
N LEU A 458 -13.35 29.69 1.60
CA LEU A 458 -13.54 30.91 2.41
C LEU A 458 -14.18 30.59 3.77
N ARG A 459 -15.06 29.57 3.82
CA ARG A 459 -15.81 29.18 5.01
C ARG A 459 -16.13 27.68 4.99
N GLU A 460 -16.38 27.14 6.18
CA GLU A 460 -16.81 25.76 6.39
C GLU A 460 -18.30 25.57 6.06
N ALA A 461 -18.62 24.40 5.53
CA ALA A 461 -19.98 23.89 5.40
C ALA A 461 -20.10 22.61 6.23
N PHE A 462 -21.30 22.33 6.71
CA PHE A 462 -21.60 21.21 7.60
C PHE A 462 -22.56 20.22 6.92
N PRO A 463 -22.63 18.97 7.39
CA PRO A 463 -23.64 18.02 6.93
C PRO A 463 -25.05 18.61 7.04
N PHE A 464 -25.88 18.30 6.04
CA PHE A 464 -27.26 18.80 5.88
C PHE A 464 -27.38 20.28 5.52
N ASP A 465 -26.27 20.99 5.30
CA ASP A 465 -26.30 22.27 4.59
C ASP A 465 -26.77 22.06 3.14
N CYS A 466 -27.50 23.05 2.60
CA CYS A 466 -27.81 23.10 1.19
C CYS A 466 -26.82 24.03 0.47
N ILE A 467 -25.95 23.45 -0.35
CA ILE A 467 -24.90 24.16 -1.08
C ILE A 467 -25.41 24.50 -2.48
N GLU A 468 -25.62 25.78 -2.73
CA GLU A 468 -25.90 26.31 -4.06
C GLU A 468 -24.58 26.60 -4.79
N VAL A 469 -24.44 26.06 -6.00
CA VAL A 469 -23.29 26.26 -6.87
C VAL A 469 -23.73 26.96 -8.13
N LYS A 470 -23.04 28.06 -8.44
CA LYS A 470 -23.24 28.84 -9.67
C LYS A 470 -22.04 28.67 -10.57
N MET A 471 -22.28 28.46 -11.86
CA MET A 471 -21.25 28.31 -12.90
C MET A 471 -21.37 29.44 -13.91
N TYR A 472 -20.26 30.10 -14.18
CA TYR A 472 -20.16 31.25 -15.07
C TYR A 472 -19.16 30.98 -16.20
N LEU A 473 -19.42 31.52 -17.38
CA LEU A 473 -18.48 31.56 -18.49
C LEU A 473 -17.51 32.73 -18.28
N GLN A 474 -16.22 32.44 -18.25
CA GLN A 474 -15.15 33.44 -18.16
C GLN A 474 -14.48 33.66 -19.51
N ALA A 475 -14.16 32.58 -20.24
CA ALA A 475 -13.61 32.67 -21.58
C ALA A 475 -14.06 31.47 -22.43
N LEU A 476 -14.16 31.70 -23.74
CA LEU A 476 -14.49 30.70 -24.74
C LEU A 476 -13.41 30.72 -25.82
N TYR A 477 -12.89 29.55 -26.14
CA TYR A 477 -11.97 29.31 -27.25
C TYR A 477 -12.62 28.37 -28.26
N GLU A 478 -11.94 28.03 -29.35
CA GLU A 478 -12.46 27.08 -30.32
C GLU A 478 -12.64 25.67 -29.74
N SER A 479 -11.68 25.22 -28.92
CA SER A 479 -11.62 23.86 -28.38
C SER A 479 -11.79 23.80 -26.87
N SER A 480 -11.70 24.93 -26.14
CA SER A 480 -11.83 24.95 -24.67
C SER A 480 -12.75 26.04 -24.12
N VAL A 481 -13.23 25.83 -22.90
CA VAL A 481 -13.94 26.81 -22.07
C VAL A 481 -13.23 27.03 -20.74
N SER A 482 -13.23 28.27 -20.28
CA SER A 482 -12.82 28.64 -18.92
C SER A 482 -14.06 29.04 -18.12
N LEU A 483 -14.24 28.36 -17.00
CA LEU A 483 -15.42 28.45 -16.15
C LEU A 483 -15.03 28.95 -14.76
N VAL A 484 -15.90 29.75 -14.17
CA VAL A 484 -15.79 30.20 -12.78
C VAL A 484 -16.97 29.65 -11.99
N PHE A 485 -16.71 29.28 -10.74
CA PHE A 485 -17.71 28.74 -9.83
C PHE A 485 -17.80 29.58 -8.57
N GLU A 486 -19.02 29.75 -8.06
CA GLU A 486 -19.26 30.32 -6.73
C GLU A 486 -20.14 29.36 -5.92
N TYR A 487 -19.80 29.21 -4.64
CA TYR A 487 -20.48 28.28 -3.74
C TYR A 487 -21.10 29.06 -2.60
N PHE A 488 -22.36 28.78 -2.31
CA PHE A 488 -23.11 29.43 -1.26
C PHE A 488 -23.82 28.41 -0.38
N ARG A 489 -23.79 28.62 0.94
CA ARG A 489 -24.71 27.97 1.86
C ARG A 489 -26.03 28.72 1.86
N SER A 490 -27.13 27.98 1.71
CA SER A 490 -28.47 28.52 1.91
C SER A 490 -28.82 28.57 3.40
N CYS A 491 -29.04 29.76 3.94
CA CYS A 491 -29.44 29.94 5.33
C CYS A 491 -30.98 29.92 5.49
N PRO A 492 -31.52 29.52 6.66
CA PRO A 492 -32.98 29.45 6.88
C PRO A 492 -33.73 30.77 6.69
N ASN A 493 -33.05 31.90 6.81
CA ASN A 493 -33.60 33.25 6.60
C ASN A 493 -33.57 33.71 5.13
N GLY A 494 -33.20 32.83 4.18
CA GLY A 494 -33.07 33.14 2.76
C GLY A 494 -31.77 33.87 2.39
N VAL A 495 -30.89 34.16 3.36
CA VAL A 495 -29.56 34.72 3.09
C VAL A 495 -28.66 33.63 2.50
N LYS A 496 -27.81 34.01 1.55
CA LYS A 496 -26.78 33.15 0.97
C LYS A 496 -25.42 33.56 1.52
N GLU A 497 -24.71 32.61 2.13
CA GLU A 497 -23.36 32.85 2.64
C GLU A 497 -22.33 32.21 1.71
N LYS A 498 -21.35 33.00 1.24
CA LYS A 498 -20.33 32.52 0.31
C LYS A 498 -19.34 31.59 1.00
N LEU A 499 -19.23 30.37 0.50
CA LEU A 499 -18.37 29.30 1.02
C LEU A 499 -17.03 29.24 0.32
N ALA A 500 -17.02 29.38 -1.02
CA ALA A 500 -15.82 29.20 -1.82
C ALA A 500 -15.95 29.89 -3.19
N VAL A 501 -14.82 30.02 -3.89
CA VAL A 501 -14.75 30.34 -5.33
C VAL A 501 -13.93 29.28 -6.04
N GLY A 502 -14.33 28.91 -7.24
CA GLY A 502 -13.65 27.90 -8.04
C GLY A 502 -13.40 28.36 -9.47
N LYS A 503 -12.47 27.66 -10.13
CA LYS A 503 -12.19 27.80 -11.55
C LYS A 503 -12.02 26.42 -12.17
N GLN A 504 -12.36 26.32 -13.45
CA GLN A 504 -12.10 25.13 -14.22
C GLN A 504 -11.88 25.45 -15.70
N ASP A 505 -10.83 24.88 -16.28
CA ASP A 505 -10.67 24.83 -17.73
C ASP A 505 -11.07 23.43 -18.23
N ALA A 506 -11.94 23.39 -19.23
CA ALA A 506 -12.34 22.16 -19.89
C ALA A 506 -12.08 22.26 -21.40
N ILE A 507 -11.56 21.20 -21.99
CA ILE A 507 -11.26 21.10 -23.42
C ILE A 507 -12.09 19.98 -24.06
N TRP A 508 -12.43 20.19 -25.33
CA TRP A 508 -13.10 19.21 -26.16
C TRP A 508 -12.08 18.29 -26.84
N PHE A 509 -12.14 17.01 -26.49
CA PHE A 509 -11.31 15.96 -27.09
C PHE A 509 -12.12 15.11 -28.04
N VAL A 510 -11.46 14.62 -29.09
CA VAL A 510 -11.93 13.53 -29.95
C VAL A 510 -10.81 12.49 -30.08
N PRO A 511 -11.11 11.19 -30.25
CA PRO A 511 -10.09 10.21 -30.57
C PRO A 511 -9.61 10.41 -32.02
N ASP A 512 -8.30 10.30 -32.24
CA ASP A 512 -7.74 10.15 -33.58
C ASP A 512 -7.93 8.72 -34.12
N ASP A 513 -7.42 8.43 -35.33
CA ASP A 513 -7.52 7.11 -35.96
C ASP A 513 -6.83 5.98 -35.15
N ASN A 514 -5.90 6.33 -34.26
CA ASN A 514 -5.19 5.41 -33.38
C ASN A 514 -5.79 5.37 -31.96
N GLY A 515 -6.87 6.11 -31.71
CA GLY A 515 -7.52 6.21 -30.40
C GLY A 515 -6.85 7.18 -29.42
N LYS A 516 -5.85 7.95 -29.85
CA LYS A 516 -5.22 9.00 -29.03
C LYS A 516 -6.15 10.21 -28.90
N SER A 517 -6.24 10.78 -27.70
CA SER A 517 -6.98 12.02 -27.46
C SER A 517 -6.32 13.21 -28.16
N ILE A 518 -7.05 13.89 -29.05
CA ILE A 518 -6.62 15.15 -29.70
C ILE A 518 -7.64 16.27 -29.46
N SER A 519 -7.16 17.49 -29.26
CA SER A 519 -8.05 18.65 -29.12
C SER A 519 -8.73 18.98 -30.45
N ALA A 520 -10.03 19.23 -30.43
CA ALA A 520 -10.79 19.60 -31.62
C ALA A 520 -11.79 20.72 -31.32
N SER A 521 -12.24 21.42 -32.37
CA SER A 521 -13.25 22.46 -32.22
C SER A 521 -14.52 21.89 -31.58
N MET A 522 -15.07 22.62 -30.62
CA MET A 522 -16.30 22.24 -29.95
C MET A 522 -17.48 22.12 -30.92
N PRO A 523 -18.45 21.23 -30.62
CA PRO A 523 -19.68 21.11 -31.39
C PRO A 523 -20.36 22.47 -31.57
N SER A 524 -20.86 22.73 -32.78
CA SER A 524 -21.47 24.03 -33.13
C SER A 524 -22.65 24.37 -32.22
N LYS A 525 -23.42 23.38 -31.76
CA LYS A 525 -24.50 23.56 -30.77
C LYS A 525 -24.00 24.15 -29.45
N VAL A 526 -22.87 23.64 -28.94
CA VAL A 526 -22.27 24.13 -27.68
C VAL A 526 -21.79 25.56 -27.84
N ARG A 527 -21.01 25.84 -28.89
CA ARG A 527 -20.52 27.19 -29.19
C ARG A 527 -21.67 28.19 -29.36
N THR A 528 -22.72 27.81 -30.08
CA THR A 528 -23.92 28.65 -30.26
C THR A 528 -24.63 28.90 -28.93
N ALA A 529 -24.78 27.88 -28.09
CA ALA A 529 -25.41 28.02 -26.77
C ALA A 529 -24.61 28.95 -25.84
N LEU A 530 -23.28 28.83 -25.82
CA LEU A 530 -22.42 29.71 -25.02
C LEU A 530 -22.42 31.15 -25.54
N LEU A 531 -22.36 31.34 -26.87
CA LEU A 531 -22.40 32.67 -27.50
C LEU A 531 -23.76 33.35 -27.39
N LYS A 532 -24.88 32.62 -27.36
CA LYS A 532 -26.22 33.20 -27.21
C LYS A 532 -26.43 33.88 -25.86
N ASN A 533 -25.70 33.43 -24.84
CA ASN A 533 -25.80 34.00 -23.49
C ASN A 533 -24.92 35.25 -23.34
N ILE A 534 -23.99 35.52 -24.27
CA ILE A 534 -23.15 36.73 -24.34
C ILE A 534 -23.94 37.85 -25.00
#